data_AF-A0A0H4CK42-F1
#
_entry.id   AF-A0A0H4CK42-F1
#
_cell.length_a   1.000
_cell.length_b   1.000
_cell.length_c   1.000
_cell.angle_alpha   90.00
_cell.angle_beta   90.00
_cell.angle_gamma   90.00
#
_symmetry.space_group_name_H-M   'P 1'
#
loop_
_entity.id
_entity.type
_entity.pdbx_description
1 polymer ?
#
loop_
_entity_poly.entity_id
_entity_poly.type
_entity_poly.pdbx_seq_one_letter_code
_entity_poly.pdbx_strand_id
1 'polypeptide(L)' 'MDMLELMAWPAEQGVTTVFKADGDRMVEHRKAWTVVVGGGPLGEDSFFRADLATADACLDALLAHLESKGLSPFA' A
#
# COMPACT_ATOMS: atom_id res chain seq x y z
N MET A 1 15.05 -0.94 -0.08
CA MET A 1 14.21 -0.39 -1.15
C MET A 1 13.66 0.92 -0.64
N ASP A 2 13.81 2.00 -1.40
CA ASP A 2 13.20 3.28 -1.03
C ASP A 2 11.71 3.34 -1.44
N MET A 3 11.03 4.44 -1.10
CA MET A 3 9.60 4.58 -1.42
C MET A 3 9.34 4.61 -2.94
N LEU A 4 10.27 5.11 -3.76
CA LEU A 4 10.07 5.19 -5.21
C LEU A 4 10.16 3.80 -5.84
N GLU A 5 11.17 3.02 -5.46
CA GLU A 5 11.33 1.64 -5.89
C GLU A 5 10.13 0.78 -5.45
N LEU A 6 9.67 0.96 -4.20
CA LEU A 6 8.50 0.27 -3.68
C LEU A 6 7.22 0.61 -4.44
N MET A 7 7.08 1.84 -4.95
CA MET A 7 5.90 2.24 -5.72
C MET A 7 5.99 1.84 -7.19
N ALA A 8 7.21 1.78 -7.73
CA ALA A 8 7.46 1.36 -9.11
C ALA A 8 7.19 -0.13 -9.31
N TRP A 9 7.68 -0.99 -8.42
CA TRP A 9 7.57 -2.44 -8.59
C TRP A 9 6.11 -2.94 -8.72
N PRO A 10 5.15 -2.58 -7.83
CA PRO A 10 3.75 -2.97 -7.99
C PRO A 10 3.15 -2.46 -9.31
N ALA A 11 3.51 -1.24 -9.72
CA ALA A 11 3.03 -0.67 -10.97
C ALA A 11 3.51 -1.47 -12.20
N GLU A 12 4.77 -1.95 -12.18
CA GLU A 12 5.30 -2.85 -13.21
C GLU A 12 4.58 -4.20 -13.25
N GLN A 13 4.05 -4.66 -12.11
CA GLN A 13 3.19 -5.85 -12.04
C GLN A 13 1.73 -5.56 -12.45
N GLY A 14 1.39 -4.33 -12.84
CA GLY A 14 0.01 -3.93 -13.18
C GLY A 14 -0.89 -3.68 -11.97
N VAL A 15 -0.31 -3.53 -10.76
CA VAL A 15 -1.02 -3.16 -9.54
C VAL A 15 -1.07 -1.64 -9.41
N THR A 16 -2.27 -1.09 -9.32
CA THR A 16 -2.44 0.33 -8.94
C THR A 16 -2.18 0.47 -7.45
N THR A 17 -1.28 1.36 -7.08
CA THR A 17 -0.93 1.65 -5.67
C THR A 17 -1.14 3.11 -5.36
N VAL A 18 -1.85 3.40 -4.26
CA VAL A 18 -1.98 4.73 -3.68
C VAL A 18 -1.43 4.69 -2.26
N PHE A 19 -0.45 5.54 -1.99
CA PHE A 19 0.07 5.78 -0.65
C PHE A 19 -0.13 7.25 -0.31
N LYS A 20 -0.88 7.54 0.75
CA LYS A 20 -1.40 8.89 1.03
C LYS A 20 -1.19 9.28 2.48
N ALA A 21 -0.71 10.50 2.70
CA ALA A 21 -0.83 11.21 3.97
C ALA A 21 -1.98 12.21 3.88
N ASP A 22 -2.92 12.14 4.82
CA ASP A 22 -4.11 12.98 4.91
C ASP A 22 -3.90 14.09 5.96
N GLY A 23 -3.68 15.32 5.49
CA GLY A 23 -3.36 16.47 6.33
C GLY A 23 -4.49 16.86 7.29
N ASP A 24 -5.74 16.78 6.83
CA ASP A 24 -6.90 17.10 7.67
C ASP A 24 -7.03 16.10 8.82
N ARG A 25 -6.87 14.81 8.52
CA ARG A 25 -6.83 13.77 9.56
C ARG A 25 -5.66 13.94 10.51
N MET A 26 -4.51 14.42 10.04
CA MET A 26 -3.35 14.67 10.89
C MET A 26 -3.62 15.80 11.90
N VAL A 27 -4.20 16.92 11.44
CA VAL A 27 -4.60 18.05 12.29
C VAL A 27 -5.64 17.62 13.34
N GLU A 28 -6.51 16.69 12.98
CA GLU A 28 -7.54 16.14 13.87
C GLU A 28 -7.05 14.96 14.72
N HIS A 29 -5.75 14.64 14.71
CA HIS A 29 -5.15 13.50 15.43
C HIS A 29 -5.80 12.13 15.12
N ARG A 30 -6.28 11.95 13.88
CA ARG A 30 -6.83 10.69 13.36
C ARG A 30 -5.76 9.91 12.58
N LYS A 31 -6.09 8.67 12.18
CA LYS A 31 -5.27 7.83 11.30
C LYS A 31 -5.11 8.51 9.92
N ALA A 32 -3.97 9.17 9.74
CA ALA A 32 -3.70 10.03 8.58
C ALA A 32 -3.13 9.28 7.39
N TRP A 33 -2.59 8.07 7.58
CA TRP A 33 -1.95 7.31 6.51
C TRP A 33 -2.93 6.33 5.90
N THR A 34 -2.96 6.28 4.57
CA THR A 34 -3.75 5.32 3.81
C THR A 34 -2.87 4.66 2.77
N VAL A 35 -2.93 3.33 2.69
CA VAL A 35 -2.49 2.58 1.51
C VAL A 35 -3.70 1.92 0.86
N VAL A 36 -3.76 1.98 -0.46
CA VAL A 36 -4.74 1.28 -1.29
C VAL A 36 -4.00 0.57 -2.40
N VAL A 37 -4.28 -0.72 -2.62
CA VAL A 37 -3.83 -1.43 -3.81
C VAL A 37 -4.97 -2.19 -4.48
N GLY A 38 -4.83 -2.40 -5.78
CA GLY A 38 -5.72 -3.26 -6.55
C GLY A 38 -5.29 -3.42 -8.00
N GLY A 39 -5.97 -4.33 -8.70
CA GLY A 39 -5.69 -4.69 -10.09
C GLY A 39 -4.57 -5.72 -10.27
N GLY A 40 -4.31 -6.04 -11.54
CA GLY A 40 -3.25 -6.96 -11.95
C GLY A 40 -3.34 -8.34 -11.28
N PRO A 41 -2.21 -8.91 -10.81
CA PRO A 41 -2.13 -10.26 -10.25
C PRO A 41 -2.89 -10.44 -8.92
N LEU A 42 -3.45 -9.38 -8.34
CA LEU A 42 -4.24 -9.45 -7.11
C LEU A 42 -5.66 -10.02 -7.33
N GLY A 43 -6.15 -10.08 -8.58
CA GLY A 43 -7.43 -10.68 -8.98
C GLY A 43 -8.63 -9.71 -9.04
N GLU A 44 -9.83 -10.22 -9.34
CA GLU A 44 -11.03 -9.39 -9.52
C GLU A 44 -11.54 -8.75 -8.21
N ASP A 45 -11.28 -9.39 -7.06
CA ASP A 45 -11.54 -8.85 -5.71
C ASP A 45 -10.30 -8.15 -5.10
N SER A 46 -9.45 -7.57 -5.94
CA SER A 46 -8.11 -7.06 -5.59
C SER A 46 -8.07 -5.84 -4.67
N PHE A 47 -9.21 -5.36 -4.18
CA PHE A 47 -9.25 -4.17 -3.35
C PHE A 47 -8.68 -4.45 -1.96
N PHE A 48 -7.52 -3.86 -1.68
CA PHE A 48 -6.97 -3.77 -0.33
C PHE A 48 -6.84 -2.31 0.08
N ARG A 49 -7.30 -1.99 1.30
CA ARG A 49 -7.16 -0.67 1.89
C ARG A 49 -6.83 -0.82 3.37
N ALA A 50 -5.81 -0.07 3.80
CA ALA A 50 -5.51 0.11 5.21
C ALA A 50 -5.39 1.60 5.54
N ASP A 51 -6.14 2.04 6.56
CA ASP A 51 -6.03 3.36 7.18
C ASP A 51 -5.33 3.21 8.53
N LEU A 52 -4.13 3.77 8.70
CA LEU A 52 -3.25 3.58 9.86
C LEU A 52 -2.61 4.89 10.35
N ALA A 53 -2.00 4.82 11.53
CA ALA A 53 -1.45 5.98 12.22
C ALA A 53 -0.10 6.45 11.68
N THR A 54 0.67 5.56 11.04
CA THR A 54 2.03 5.84 10.55
C THR A 54 2.24 5.32 9.13
N ALA A 55 3.20 5.89 8.42
CA ALA A 55 3.62 5.40 7.10
C ALA A 55 4.14 3.96 7.19
N ASP A 56 5.01 3.66 8.16
CA ASP A 56 5.59 2.32 8.34
C ASP A 56 4.51 1.26 8.56
N ALA A 57 3.46 1.55 9.35
CA ALA A 57 2.37 0.60 9.55
C ALA A 57 1.58 0.33 8.25
N CYS A 58 1.39 1.35 7.40
CA CYS A 58 0.81 1.17 6.07
C CYS A 58 1.74 0.35 5.16
N LEU A 59 3.06 0.56 5.24
CA LEU A 59 4.04 -0.22 4.50
C LEU A 59 4.00 -1.69 4.90
N ASP A 60 4.05 -1.99 6.20
CA ASP A 60 3.99 -3.36 6.71
C ASP A 60 2.70 -4.07 6.28
N ALA A 61 1.56 -3.36 6.37
CA ALA A 61 0.26 -3.89 5.94
C ALA A 61 0.21 -4.18 4.43
N LEU A 62 0.82 -3.32 3.61
CA LEU A 62 0.96 -3.54 2.17
C LEU A 62 1.81 -4.77 1.88
N LEU A 63 3.00 -4.88 2.49
CA LEU A 63 3.93 -5.99 2.24
C LEU A 63 3.30 -7.33 2.66
N ALA A 64 2.66 -7.37 3.84
CA ALA A 64 1.94 -8.56 4.29
C ALA A 64 0.79 -8.94 3.34
N HIS A 65 0.08 -7.96 2.78
CA HIS A 65 -0.97 -8.22 1.80
C HIS A 65 -0.40 -8.81 0.51
N LEU A 66 0.66 -8.23 -0.05
CA LEU A 66 1.33 -8.73 -1.25
C LEU A 66 1.85 -10.16 -1.03
N GLU A 67 2.51 -10.41 0.10
CA GLU A 67 3.02 -11.75 0.45
C GLU A 67 1.89 -12.78 0.53
N SER A 68 0.74 -12.41 1.12
CA SER A 68 -0.46 -13.29 1.17
C SER A 68 -1.02 -13.65 -0.22
N LYS A 69 -0.63 -12.89 -1.25
CA LYS A 69 -0.98 -13.10 -2.66
C LYS A 69 0.15 -13.74 -3.47
N GLY A 70 1.25 -14.15 -2.81
CA GLY A 70 2.42 -14.72 -3.47
C GLY A 70 3.27 -13.70 -4.24
N LEU A 71 3.13 -12.41 -3.91
CA LEU A 71 3.86 -11.30 -4.52
C LEU A 71 4.90 -10.79 -3.52
N SER A 72 6.13 -10.58 -3.98
CA SER A 72 7.19 -10.02 -3.14
C SER A 72 8.10 -9.10 -3.96
N PRO A 73 8.29 -7.83 -3.54
CA PRO A 73 9.26 -6.94 -4.16
C PRO A 73 10.71 -7.27 -3.78
N PHE A 74 10.93 -8.28 -2.94
CA PHE A 74 12.25 -8.70 -2.47
C PHE A 74 12.69 -10.07 -3.01
N ALA A 75 11.85 -10.73 -3.82
CA ALA A 75 12.11 -12.03 -4.42
C ALA A 75 13.00 -11.94 -5.66
#